data_AF-A0A7C5G0Z9-F1
#
_entry.id   AF-A0A7C5G0Z9-F1
#
_cell.length_a   1.000
_cell.length_b   1.000
_cell.length_c   1.000
_cell.angle_alpha   90.00
_cell.angle_beta   90.00
_cell.angle_gamma   90.00
#
_symmetry.space_group_name_H-M   'P 1'
#
loop_
_entity.id
_entity.type
_entity.pdbx_description
1 polymer ?
#
loop_
_entity_poly.entity_id
_entity_poly.type
_entity_poly.pdbx_seq_one_letter_code
_entity_poly.pdbx_strand_id
1 'polypeptide(L)'
;MFVKLLELPDDSADVARLKAEGINIRRIRPYERSVLHRFVMNNFSEAWGDEVLSSFNHEPASCFVATHEKKIIGFGCYETTCKNYFGPTGVLKDYRGRDIGKVLLLACLRALLEMGYAYCIIGGVGPADFYTKCCGATLIPDSVPGIYGDNLDRG
;
A
#
# COMPACT_ATOMS: atom_id res chain seq x y z
N MET A 1 -7.67 -0.92 -10.99
CA MET A 1 -6.65 -1.08 -12.06
C MET A 1 -6.06 -2.47 -11.98
N PHE A 2 -5.67 -3.05 -13.11
CA PHE A 2 -5.02 -4.35 -13.24
C PHE A 2 -3.50 -4.16 -13.33
N VAL A 3 -2.74 -5.03 -12.67
CA VAL A 3 -1.27 -5.00 -12.65
C VAL A 3 -0.73 -6.38 -13.01
N LYS A 4 0.26 -6.44 -13.90
CA LYS A 4 1.02 -7.65 -14.19
C LYS A 4 2.23 -7.74 -13.26
N LEU A 5 2.25 -8.72 -12.37
CA LEU A 5 3.27 -8.80 -11.33
C LEU A 5 4.62 -9.31 -11.87
N LEU A 6 4.63 -10.00 -13.01
CA LEU A 6 5.87 -10.47 -13.67
C LEU A 6 6.65 -9.38 -14.40
N GLU A 7 6.04 -8.19 -14.60
CA GLU A 7 6.62 -7.07 -15.34
C GLU A 7 6.96 -5.88 -14.40
N LEU A 8 7.08 -6.13 -13.08
CA LEU A 8 7.36 -5.06 -12.12
C LEU A 8 8.75 -4.44 -12.36
N PRO A 9 8.86 -3.11 -12.35
CA PRO A 9 10.14 -2.45 -12.53
C PRO A 9 11.07 -2.69 -11.33
N ASP A 10 12.36 -2.51 -11.54
CA ASP A 10 13.33 -2.42 -10.45
C ASP A 10 13.23 -1.04 -9.77
N ASP A 11 13.25 -1.04 -8.43
CA ASP A 11 13.25 0.16 -7.58
C ASP A 11 14.44 0.17 -6.61
N SER A 12 15.45 -0.68 -6.83
CA SER A 12 16.64 -0.77 -5.99
C SER A 12 17.33 0.58 -5.75
N ALA A 13 17.41 1.42 -6.79
CA ALA A 13 17.97 2.77 -6.70
C ALA A 13 17.11 3.72 -5.82
N ASP A 14 15.78 3.65 -5.94
CA ASP A 14 14.86 4.45 -5.12
C ASP A 14 14.94 4.03 -3.65
N VAL A 15 14.99 2.72 -3.39
CA VAL A 15 15.19 2.14 -2.05
C VAL A 15 16.50 2.61 -1.44
N ALA A 16 17.60 2.54 -2.21
CA ALA A 16 18.92 2.97 -1.74
C ALA A 16 18.96 4.47 -1.42
N ARG A 17 18.36 5.30 -2.29
CA ARG A 17 18.26 6.75 -2.07
C ARG A 17 17.44 7.07 -0.82
N LEU A 18 16.25 6.49 -0.66
CA LEU A 18 15.42 6.69 0.54
C LEU A 18 16.18 6.28 1.81
N LYS A 19 16.90 5.16 1.77
CA LYS A 19 17.71 4.70 2.90
C LYS A 19 18.83 5.69 3.26
N ALA A 20 19.50 6.27 2.26
CA ALA A 20 20.51 7.31 2.47
C ALA A 20 19.91 8.59 3.08
N GLU A 21 18.64 8.89 2.76
CA GLU A 21 17.86 9.98 3.36
C GLU A 21 17.27 9.62 4.75
N GLY A 22 17.64 8.46 5.32
CA GLY A 22 17.15 7.99 6.62
C GLY A 22 15.71 7.47 6.61
N ILE A 23 15.13 7.20 5.44
CA ILE A 23 13.81 6.60 5.27
C ILE A 23 13.96 5.10 5.04
N ASN A 24 13.34 4.30 5.90
CA ASN A 24 13.36 2.84 5.77
C ASN A 24 11.99 2.36 5.29
N ILE A 25 11.97 1.49 4.28
CA ILE A 25 10.78 0.73 3.88
C ILE A 25 10.95 -0.70 4.38
N ARG A 26 9.97 -1.19 5.15
CA ARG A 26 10.01 -2.55 5.70
C ARG A 26 8.63 -3.06 6.02
N ARG A 27 8.52 -4.38 6.17
CA ARG A 27 7.29 -5.01 6.68
C ARG A 27 6.98 -4.51 8.10
N ILE A 28 5.69 -4.31 8.38
CA ILE A 28 5.23 -4.00 9.73
C ILE A 28 5.45 -5.22 10.64
N ARG A 29 5.80 -4.99 11.91
CA ARG A 29 5.99 -6.07 12.88
C ARG A 29 4.73 -6.25 13.75
N PRO A 30 4.44 -7.46 14.25
CA PRO A 30 3.24 -7.70 15.06
C PRO A 30 3.08 -6.74 16.25
N TYR A 31 4.17 -6.44 16.95
CA TYR A 31 4.18 -5.54 18.11
C TYR A 31 3.97 -4.05 17.76
N GLU A 32 3.87 -3.70 16.48
CA GLU A 32 3.64 -2.34 15.99
C GLU A 32 2.18 -2.11 15.57
N ARG A 33 1.29 -3.11 15.72
CA ARG A 33 -0.13 -3.06 15.35
C ARG A 33 -0.85 -1.81 15.83
N SER A 34 -0.75 -1.51 17.13
CA SER A 34 -1.47 -0.36 17.70
C SER A 34 -0.91 0.98 17.23
N VAL A 35 0.39 1.04 16.90
CA VAL A 35 1.05 2.25 16.38
C VAL A 35 0.60 2.52 14.95
N LEU A 36 0.56 1.48 14.10
CA LEU A 36 0.05 1.60 12.74
C LEU A 36 -1.43 2.03 12.73
N HIS A 37 -2.27 1.37 13.53
CA HIS A 37 -3.70 1.69 13.62
C HIS A 37 -3.92 3.18 13.94
N ARG A 38 -3.31 3.68 15.03
CA ARG A 38 -3.43 5.09 15.42
C ARG A 38 -2.87 6.04 14.36
N PHE A 39 -1.75 5.67 13.72
CA PHE A 39 -1.19 6.46 12.64
C PHE A 39 -2.18 6.62 11.48
N VAL A 40 -2.83 5.53 11.05
CA VAL A 40 -3.78 5.58 9.94
C VAL A 40 -5.03 6.38 10.30
N MET A 41 -5.63 6.09 11.46
CA MET A 41 -6.80 6.81 11.98
C MET A 41 -6.59 8.33 12.05
N ASN A 42 -5.42 8.77 12.54
CA ASN A 42 -5.15 10.18 12.79
C ASN A 42 -4.80 10.98 11.53
N ASN A 43 -4.38 10.33 10.44
CA ASN A 43 -3.80 11.01 9.27
C ASN A 43 -4.55 10.74 7.96
N PHE A 44 -5.41 9.73 7.92
CA PHE A 44 -6.13 9.31 6.70
C PHE A 44 -7.63 9.19 6.97
N SER A 45 -8.14 8.00 7.24
CA SER A 45 -9.57 7.78 7.49
C SER A 45 -9.78 6.64 8.48
N GLU A 46 -10.95 6.65 9.11
CA GLU A 46 -11.38 5.56 9.98
C GLU A 46 -11.50 4.23 9.24
N ALA A 47 -12.09 4.24 8.04
CA ALA A 47 -12.22 3.04 7.21
C ALA A 47 -10.86 2.41 6.89
N TRP A 48 -9.84 3.21 6.59
CA TRP A 48 -8.50 2.67 6.37
C TRP A 48 -7.84 2.19 7.67
N GLY A 49 -8.16 2.81 8.81
CA GLY A 49 -7.79 2.32 10.12
C GLY A 49 -8.27 0.89 10.36
N ASP A 50 -9.54 0.61 10.05
CA ASP A 50 -10.11 -0.73 10.12
C ASP A 50 -9.41 -1.70 9.16
N GLU A 51 -9.24 -1.32 7.89
CA GLU A 51 -8.64 -2.17 6.87
C GLU A 51 -7.20 -2.56 7.20
N VAL A 52 -6.38 -1.65 7.76
CA VAL A 52 -4.99 -1.99 8.12
C VAL A 52 -4.89 -3.02 9.25
N LEU A 53 -5.90 -3.13 10.11
CA LEU A 53 -5.92 -4.15 11.17
C LEU A 53 -6.02 -5.56 10.60
N SER A 54 -6.65 -5.74 9.44
CA SER A 54 -6.73 -7.03 8.74
C SER A 54 -5.37 -7.52 8.25
N SER A 55 -4.39 -6.62 8.06
CA SER A 55 -3.04 -7.03 7.59
C SER A 55 -2.32 -7.98 8.54
N PHE A 56 -2.66 -7.94 9.82
CA PHE A 56 -2.09 -8.79 10.87
C PHE A 56 -2.77 -10.16 10.98
N ASN A 57 -3.80 -10.44 10.17
CA ASN A 57 -4.37 -11.78 10.05
C ASN A 57 -3.51 -12.71 9.18
N HIS A 58 -2.42 -12.20 8.62
CA HIS A 58 -1.44 -12.92 7.82
C HIS A 58 -0.10 -12.99 8.54
N GLU A 59 0.61 -14.11 8.39
CA GLU A 59 1.99 -14.26 8.84
C GLU A 59 2.89 -14.60 7.64
N PRO A 60 3.80 -13.70 7.24
CA PRO A 60 4.06 -12.39 7.83
C PRO A 60 2.97 -11.35 7.47
N ALA A 61 2.84 -10.28 8.27
CA ALA A 61 1.79 -9.28 8.08
C ALA A 61 1.81 -8.65 6.67
N SER A 62 0.63 -8.48 6.08
CA SER A 62 0.44 -8.03 4.70
C SER A 62 0.46 -6.50 4.56
N CYS A 63 1.41 -5.85 5.23
CA CYS A 63 1.57 -4.41 5.23
C CYS A 63 3.06 -4.03 5.32
N PHE A 64 3.45 -3.03 4.54
CA PHE A 64 4.73 -2.35 4.60
C PHE A 64 4.57 -0.94 5.16
N VAL A 65 5.56 -0.48 5.90
CA VAL A 65 5.65 0.88 6.43
C VAL A 65 6.92 1.58 5.97
N ALA A 66 6.77 2.87 5.73
CA ALA A 66 7.87 3.80 5.59
C ALA A 66 8.11 4.49 6.94
N THR A 67 9.36 4.50 7.41
CA THR A 67 9.70 5.13 8.69
C THR A 67 10.86 6.10 8.56
N HIS A 68 10.75 7.25 9.22
CA HIS A 68 11.82 8.24 9.38
C HIS A 68 11.92 8.64 10.85
N GLU A 69 13.13 8.72 11.40
CA GLU A 69 13.36 9.03 12.83
C GLU A 69 12.49 8.20 13.80
N LYS A 70 12.37 6.89 13.51
CA LYS A 70 11.54 5.92 14.28
C LYS A 70 10.03 6.20 14.29
N LYS A 71 9.53 7.09 13.42
CA LYS A 71 8.10 7.38 13.24
C LYS A 71 7.61 6.82 11.90
N ILE A 72 6.36 6.34 11.86
CA ILE A 72 5.71 5.96 10.60
C ILE A 72 5.39 7.25 9.83
N ILE A 73 5.76 7.29 8.55
CA ILE A 73 5.50 8.41 7.63
C ILE A 73 4.68 7.97 6.41
N GLY A 74 4.47 6.66 6.24
CA GLY A 74 3.61 6.10 5.22
C GLY A 74 3.44 4.59 5.38
N PHE A 75 2.47 4.03 4.66
CA PHE A 75 2.13 2.62 4.70
C PHE A 75 1.55 2.15 3.36
N GLY A 76 1.63 0.86 3.10
CA GLY A 76 0.95 0.20 1.98
C GLY A 76 0.55 -1.21 2.41
N CYS A 77 -0.72 -1.54 2.18
CA CYS A 77 -1.27 -2.85 2.49
C CYS A 77 -1.58 -3.63 1.21
N TYR A 78 -1.68 -4.94 1.37
CA TYR A 78 -2.20 -5.86 0.38
C TYR A 78 -2.96 -6.98 1.08
N GLU A 79 -3.86 -7.68 0.38
CA GLU A 79 -4.73 -8.72 0.97
C GLU A 79 -5.57 -8.23 2.18
N THR A 80 -5.79 -6.91 2.31
CA THR A 80 -6.54 -6.33 3.45
C THR A 80 -7.98 -5.99 3.14
N THR A 81 -8.23 -5.34 2.01
CA THR A 81 -9.59 -4.96 1.59
C THR A 81 -10.29 -6.12 0.91
N CYS A 82 -9.56 -6.86 0.06
CA CYS A 82 -10.00 -8.03 -0.68
C CYS A 82 -8.79 -8.92 -1.01
N LYS A 83 -9.04 -10.17 -1.38
CA LYS A 83 -7.98 -11.04 -1.89
C LYS A 83 -7.41 -10.51 -3.19
N ASN A 84 -6.11 -10.66 -3.37
CA ASN A 84 -5.34 -10.19 -4.52
C ASN A 84 -5.41 -8.67 -4.77
N TYR A 85 -5.70 -7.90 -3.72
CA TYR A 85 -5.79 -6.43 -3.80
C TYR A 85 -4.54 -5.78 -3.20
N PHE A 86 -4.11 -4.70 -3.83
CA PHE A 86 -3.27 -3.67 -3.23
C PHE A 86 -4.14 -2.52 -2.72
N GLY A 87 -3.86 -2.06 -1.51
CA GLY A 87 -4.58 -1.00 -0.83
C GLY A 87 -5.09 -1.44 0.56
N PRO A 88 -5.28 -0.50 1.50
CA PRO A 88 -5.05 0.94 1.35
C PRO A 88 -3.56 1.32 1.38
N THR A 89 -3.24 2.54 0.94
CA THR A 89 -1.88 3.09 1.00
C THR A 89 -1.92 4.60 1.23
N GLY A 90 -0.95 5.11 1.98
CA GLY A 90 -0.87 6.53 2.27
C GLY A 90 0.52 6.98 2.71
N VAL A 91 0.89 8.20 2.32
CA VAL A 91 2.12 8.88 2.75
C VAL A 91 1.74 10.26 3.29
N LEU A 92 2.33 10.64 4.43
CA LEU A 92 2.16 11.97 5.02
C LEU A 92 2.49 13.05 4.01
N LYS A 93 1.74 14.15 4.03
CA LYS A 93 1.83 15.23 3.03
C LYS A 93 3.26 15.75 2.84
N ASP A 94 3.97 15.99 3.94
CA ASP A 94 5.33 16.55 3.94
C ASP A 94 6.40 15.58 3.41
N TYR A 95 6.04 14.31 3.20
CA TYR A 95 6.92 13.27 2.67
C TYR A 95 6.55 12.86 1.23
N ARG A 96 5.52 13.47 0.63
CA ARG A 96 5.13 13.22 -0.77
C ARG A 96 6.15 13.82 -1.73
N GLY A 97 6.16 13.34 -2.98
CA GLY A 97 7.12 13.77 -4.00
C GLY A 97 8.53 13.18 -3.86
N ARG A 98 8.71 12.20 -2.96
CA ARG A 98 10.00 11.52 -2.70
C ARG A 98 10.00 10.05 -3.14
N ASP A 99 9.02 9.62 -3.93
CA ASP A 99 8.81 8.23 -4.37
C ASP A 99 8.56 7.18 -3.26
N ILE A 100 8.30 7.61 -2.03
CA ILE A 100 7.95 6.69 -0.92
C ILE A 100 6.72 5.84 -1.27
N GLY A 101 5.70 6.46 -1.86
CA GLY A 101 4.49 5.74 -2.30
C GLY A 101 4.80 4.70 -3.38
N LYS A 102 5.71 5.01 -4.31
CA LYS A 102 6.14 4.07 -5.37
C LYS A 102 6.83 2.86 -4.76
N VAL A 103 7.77 3.08 -3.84
CA VAL A 103 8.51 1.98 -3.20
C VAL A 103 7.59 1.14 -2.29
N LEU A 104 6.64 1.76 -1.58
CA LEU A 104 5.62 1.02 -0.81
C LEU A 104 4.73 0.16 -1.72
N LEU A 105 4.27 0.72 -2.85
CA LEU A 105 3.49 0.00 -3.85
C LEU A 105 4.27 -1.22 -4.37
N LEU A 106 5.49 -1.01 -4.86
CA LEU A 106 6.29 -2.09 -5.45
C LEU A 106 6.68 -3.16 -4.42
N ALA A 107 6.92 -2.79 -3.16
CA ALA A 107 7.13 -3.76 -2.07
C ALA A 107 5.90 -4.65 -1.86
N CYS A 108 4.68 -4.08 -1.88
CA CYS A 108 3.44 -4.85 -1.74
C CYS A 108 3.17 -5.74 -2.96
N LEU A 109 3.39 -5.23 -4.17
CA LEU A 109 3.20 -5.99 -5.41
C LEU A 109 4.18 -7.17 -5.51
N ARG A 110 5.44 -6.98 -5.10
CA ARG A 110 6.40 -8.10 -5.01
C ARG A 110 6.01 -9.12 -3.96
N ALA A 111 5.47 -8.69 -2.82
CA ALA A 111 4.97 -9.63 -1.82
C ALA A 111 3.77 -10.45 -2.34
N LEU A 112 2.88 -9.87 -3.15
CA LEU A 112 1.83 -10.63 -3.84
C LEU A 112 2.41 -11.63 -4.85
N LEU A 113 3.46 -11.23 -5.59
CA LEU A 113 4.16 -12.14 -6.49
C LEU A 113 4.78 -13.33 -5.74
N GLU A 114 5.44 -13.08 -4.60
CA GLU A 114 6.02 -14.09 -3.72
C GLU A 114 4.96 -15.06 -3.15
N MET A 115 3.72 -14.60 -2.99
CA MET A 115 2.59 -15.44 -2.60
C MET A 115 2.04 -16.33 -3.74
N GLY A 116 2.53 -16.16 -4.96
CA GLY A 116 2.13 -16.94 -6.12
C GLY A 116 1.09 -16.28 -7.03
N TYR A 117 0.75 -15.00 -6.81
CA TYR A 117 -0.11 -14.28 -7.75
C TYR A 117 0.69 -13.82 -8.98
N ALA A 118 0.12 -13.99 -10.18
CA ALA A 118 0.68 -13.44 -11.41
C ALA A 118 0.17 -12.02 -11.73
N TYR A 119 -0.96 -11.64 -11.14
CA TYR A 119 -1.66 -10.38 -11.39
C TYR A 119 -2.21 -9.82 -10.09
N CYS A 120 -2.39 -8.50 -10.00
CA CYS A 120 -2.97 -7.82 -8.84
C CYS A 120 -4.04 -6.81 -9.27
N ILE A 121 -5.02 -6.56 -8.39
CA ILE A 121 -6.01 -5.50 -8.52
C ILE A 121 -5.68 -4.34 -7.58
N ILE A 122 -5.74 -3.11 -8.10
CA ILE A 122 -5.72 -1.88 -7.29
C ILE A 122 -7.14 -1.34 -7.22
N GLY A 123 -7.75 -1.38 -6.03
CA GLY A 123 -9.07 -0.82 -5.75
C GLY A 123 -9.02 0.67 -5.41
N GLY A 124 -10.14 1.38 -5.54
CA GLY A 124 -10.26 2.78 -5.07
C GLY A 124 -9.23 3.74 -5.68
N VAL A 125 -9.01 3.60 -6.99
CA VAL A 125 -7.88 4.23 -7.69
C VAL A 125 -7.94 5.75 -7.66
N GLY A 126 -6.88 6.38 -7.15
CA GLY A 126 -6.66 7.81 -7.30
C GLY A 126 -5.26 8.24 -6.84
N PRO A 127 -4.44 8.93 -7.67
CA PRO A 127 -4.60 9.16 -9.12
C PRO A 127 -4.16 7.95 -9.96
N ALA A 128 -4.89 7.61 -11.04
CA ALA A 128 -4.59 6.46 -11.91
C ALA A 128 -3.19 6.54 -12.56
N ASP A 129 -2.80 7.74 -13.02
CA ASP A 129 -1.51 7.98 -13.66
C ASP A 129 -0.31 7.59 -12.79
N PHE A 130 -0.45 7.71 -11.47
CA PHE A 130 0.60 7.27 -10.55
C PHE A 130 0.86 5.76 -10.70
N TYR A 131 -0.18 4.94 -10.71
CA TYR A 131 -0.05 3.49 -10.84
C TYR A 131 0.42 3.07 -12.24
N THR A 132 -0.08 3.73 -13.29
CA THR A 132 0.40 3.52 -14.66
C THR A 132 1.91 3.74 -14.74
N LYS A 133 2.41 4.87 -14.22
CA LYS A 133 3.83 5.22 -14.24
C LYS A 133 4.69 4.31 -13.36
N CYS A 134 4.18 3.91 -12.19
CA CYS A 134 4.98 3.17 -11.22
C CYS A 134 5.07 1.67 -11.50
N CYS A 135 4.03 1.05 -12.09
CA CYS A 135 3.97 -0.40 -12.24
C CYS A 135 3.26 -0.89 -13.51
N GLY A 136 3.04 0.00 -14.50
CA GLY A 136 2.37 -0.37 -15.75
C GLY A 136 0.90 -0.75 -15.57
N ALA A 137 0.26 -0.31 -14.48
CA ALA A 137 -1.13 -0.64 -14.22
C ALA A 137 -2.05 -0.12 -15.32
N THR A 138 -3.08 -0.89 -15.68
CA THR A 138 -4.09 -0.50 -16.66
C THR A 138 -5.47 -0.35 -16.01
N LEU A 139 -6.30 0.53 -16.56
CA LEU A 139 -7.71 0.60 -16.14
C LEU A 139 -8.41 -0.71 -16.43
N ILE A 140 -9.34 -1.08 -15.54
CA ILE A 140 -10.28 -2.17 -15.77
C ILE A 140 -11.56 -1.49 -16.25
N PRO A 141 -12.05 -1.74 -17.47
CA PRO A 141 -13.29 -1.15 -17.96
C PRO A 141 -14.47 -1.46 -17.02
N ASP A 142 -15.37 -0.50 -16.88
CA ASP A 142 -16.63 -0.64 -16.13
C ASP A 142 -16.47 -1.12 -14.68
N SER A 143 -15.31 -0.86 -14.05
CA SER A 143 -14.98 -1.38 -12.72
C SER A 143 -15.42 -0.47 -11.55
N VAL A 144 -16.25 0.54 -11.80
CA VAL A 144 -16.73 1.49 -10.79
C VAL A 144 -18.21 1.19 -10.50
N PRO A 145 -18.65 1.12 -9.22
CA PRO A 145 -17.90 1.42 -7.98
C PRO A 145 -16.99 0.28 -7.52
N GLY A 146 -17.00 -0.86 -8.21
CA GLY A 146 -16.26 -2.06 -7.81
C GLY A 146 -16.86 -2.65 -6.54
N ILE A 147 -16.02 -3.00 -5.56
CA ILE A 147 -16.47 -3.56 -4.26
C ILE A 147 -17.09 -2.51 -3.32
N TYR A 148 -17.10 -1.23 -3.69
CA TYR A 148 -17.47 -0.11 -2.82
C TYR A 148 -18.91 0.40 -3.04
N GLY A 149 -19.82 -0.44 -3.53
CA GLY A 149 -21.17 -0.03 -3.96
C GLY A 149 -22.21 0.13 -2.84
N ASP A 150 -22.06 -0.57 -1.71
CA ASP A 150 -23.01 -0.59 -0.58
C ASP A 150 -22.26 -0.41 0.74
N ASN A 151 -21.72 0.79 0.95
CA ASN A 151 -20.94 1.09 2.16
C ASN A 151 -21.88 1.40 3.34
N LEU A 152 -21.53 0.90 4.52
CA LEU A 152 -22.22 1.23 5.77
C LEU A 152 -22.03 2.71 6.10
N ASP A 153 -23.08 3.32 6.67
CA ASP A 153 -22.99 4.62 7.31
C ASP A 153 -22.03 4.56 8.51
N ARG A 154 -21.22 5.61 8.67
CA ARG A 154 -20.20 5.71 9.72
C ARG A 154 -20.49 6.84 10.72
N GLY A 155 -21.65 7.47 10.63
CA GLY A 155 -22.14 8.47 11.59
C GLY A 155 -21.91 9.91 11.15
#